data_AF-A0A8J7DDL2-F1
#
_entry.id   AF-A0A8J7DDL2-F1
#
_cell.length_a   1.000
_cell.length_b   1.000
_cell.length_c   1.000
_cell.angle_alpha   90.00
_cell.angle_beta   90.00
_cell.angle_gamma   90.00
#
_symmetry.space_group_name_H-M   'P 1'
#
loop_
_entity.id
_entity.type
_entity.pdbx_description
1 polymer ?
#
loop_
_entity_poly.entity_id
_entity_poly.type
_entity_poly.pdbx_seq_one_letter_code
_entity_poly.pdbx_strand_id
1 'polypeptide(L)'
;MSDLPLQCKNLKQQVESILQLLQQEPTLRSQDITFVQTSLNKAISPKFEIVFAGAFSAGKSMLINALLERELLYSAEGHATGTECKIEYAELDKERVVLTFLSEAEIREQAVFLCQQLGFKTVANINQADVINLLRQGCEAIVQQEGGESKSERGKQAKALILLLEGYMANRDRINTVNNATYSMEQFNFSNLKEAAGYARRGSNSAVLKRIEYYCNHPLLQDGNVIIDTPGIDAPVEKDAQLTYAKIQHPDTSAVVCVLKPASAGDMTKEETQLLELMRENGGVRDRVFYIFNRIDETWYNTQLRQRLDDLINGQFRDTSRVYKTSGLLGFYGSQIKQTSPKDRFGLDSCFAESVKSLDGKEETPQFVYAFNNYCVNSGKLSSTKFRVSVNGFETPNHNYVRILGDWGNELIEQLIEDSGIEEFRTAITRYLTEEKRLQLFKNLANDLGDVCIKMKKHYQSLQRNLDSQPQEIETMKAQELQRLNQQLQQIGKDYNQHITEEVNLIITSSCDVFEADFKQLQSRMIRRLDELLDTFSVAYAYRRATISHPRNATAPLLAILVEAFYYLANQLEDILIESSQQIVANFFQRLLEKIRKSEYYRQLYRLLDNDGGIEQEIRNLEKLVTQAVVS
;
A
#
# COMPACT_ATOMS: atom_id res chain seq x y z
N MET A 1 27.40 2.44 -0.64
CA MET A 1 26.39 3.49 -0.41
C MET A 1 26.05 4.07 -1.75
N SER A 2 24.77 4.20 -2.11
CA SER A 2 24.40 4.82 -3.37
C SER A 2 24.83 6.28 -3.35
N ASP A 3 25.68 6.69 -4.30
CA ASP A 3 26.07 8.09 -4.43
C ASP A 3 24.85 8.88 -4.89
N LEU A 4 24.06 9.34 -3.93
CA LEU A 4 23.02 10.35 -4.16
C LEU A 4 23.72 11.56 -4.80
N PRO A 5 23.10 12.18 -5.82
CA PRO A 5 23.59 13.44 -6.34
C PRO A 5 23.88 14.41 -5.19
N LEU A 6 24.94 15.20 -5.29
CA LEU A 6 25.36 16.15 -4.23
C LEU A 6 24.19 17.01 -3.71
N GLN A 7 23.29 17.39 -4.60
CA GLN A 7 22.09 18.18 -4.33
C GLN A 7 21.04 17.44 -3.48
N CYS A 8 21.07 16.11 -3.45
CA CYS A 8 20.12 15.23 -2.77
C CYS A 8 20.68 14.62 -1.47
N LYS A 9 21.89 15.00 -1.02
CA LYS A 9 22.49 14.45 0.22
C LYS A 9 21.61 14.63 1.46
N ASN A 10 20.89 15.76 1.53
CA ASN A 10 19.98 16.08 2.64
C ASN A 10 18.50 15.91 2.26
N LEU A 11 18.20 15.16 1.18
CA LEU A 11 16.85 15.04 0.63
C LEU A 11 15.83 14.59 1.69
N LYS A 12 16.20 13.60 2.51
CA LYS A 12 15.34 13.13 3.62
C LYS A 12 14.95 14.25 4.57
N GLN A 13 15.93 14.99 5.08
CA GLN A 13 15.71 16.09 6.03
C GLN A 13 14.88 17.23 5.40
N GLN A 14 15.13 17.54 4.13
CA GLN A 14 14.38 18.57 3.40
C GLN A 14 12.91 18.19 3.22
N VAL A 15 12.64 16.95 2.83
CA VAL A 15 11.26 16.43 2.71
C VAL A 15 10.57 16.38 4.06
N GLU A 16 11.25 15.86 5.09
CA GLU A 16 10.71 15.81 6.45
C GLU A 16 10.36 17.21 6.98
N SER A 17 11.16 18.24 6.66
CA SER A 17 10.88 19.63 7.05
C SER A 17 9.57 20.15 6.43
N ILE A 18 9.31 19.83 5.15
CA ILE A 18 8.05 20.19 4.48
C ILE A 18 6.87 19.45 5.13
N LEU A 19 7.03 18.16 5.42
CA LEU A 19 5.99 17.35 6.08
C LEU A 19 5.70 17.85 7.50
N GLN A 20 6.71 18.32 8.24
CA GLN A 20 6.53 18.94 9.55
C GLN A 20 5.70 20.21 9.48
N LEU A 21 5.96 21.10 8.50
CA LEU A 21 5.14 22.29 8.29
C LEU A 21 3.68 21.93 7.99
N LEU A 22 3.43 20.90 7.18
CA LEU A 22 2.08 20.42 6.92
C LEU A 22 1.39 19.89 8.20
N GLN A 23 2.13 19.20 9.07
CA GLN A 23 1.59 18.66 10.32
C GLN A 23 1.30 19.73 11.38
N GLN A 24 2.01 20.86 11.34
CA GLN A 24 1.78 22.00 12.23
C GLN A 24 0.46 22.72 11.94
N GLU A 25 -0.05 22.63 10.70
CA GLU A 25 -1.29 23.27 10.29
C GLU A 25 -2.52 22.39 10.59
N PRO A 26 -3.44 22.79 11.51
CA PRO A 26 -4.56 21.96 11.94
C PRO A 26 -5.50 21.54 10.80
N THR A 27 -5.69 22.40 9.80
CA THR A 27 -6.55 22.17 8.63
C THR A 27 -5.95 21.20 7.61
N LEU A 28 -4.62 21.00 7.63
CA LEU A 28 -3.90 20.16 6.66
C LEU A 28 -3.38 18.85 7.28
N ARG A 29 -3.36 18.73 8.61
CA ARG A 29 -2.82 17.58 9.35
C ARG A 29 -3.46 16.23 9.01
N SER A 30 -4.69 16.22 8.51
CA SER A 30 -5.41 14.98 8.12
C SER A 30 -5.04 14.45 6.73
N GLN A 31 -4.13 15.12 6.00
CA GLN A 31 -3.69 14.62 4.71
C GLN A 31 -2.88 13.34 4.81
N ASP A 32 -3.16 12.42 3.89
CA ASP A 32 -2.36 11.22 3.69
C ASP A 32 -1.00 11.58 3.08
N ILE A 33 0.07 11.33 3.83
CA ILE A 33 1.47 11.55 3.43
C ILE A 33 2.19 10.24 3.07
N THR A 34 1.47 9.11 3.07
CA THR A 34 2.04 7.77 2.86
C THR A 34 2.72 7.67 1.50
N PHE A 35 2.14 8.27 0.46
CA PHE A 35 2.73 8.30 -0.89
C PHE A 35 4.07 9.04 -0.91
N VAL A 36 4.16 10.21 -0.28
CA VAL A 36 5.41 10.98 -0.19
C VAL A 36 6.48 10.19 0.57
N GLN A 37 6.13 9.57 1.69
CA GLN A 37 7.06 8.75 2.46
C GLN A 37 7.55 7.53 1.65
N THR A 38 6.65 6.88 0.92
CA THR A 38 6.98 5.75 0.06
C THR A 38 7.93 6.17 -1.07
N SER A 39 7.62 7.25 -1.77
CA SER A 39 8.46 7.80 -2.84
C SER A 39 9.79 8.31 -2.31
N LEU A 40 9.83 8.89 -1.10
CA LEU A 40 11.06 9.32 -0.46
C LEU A 40 11.96 8.12 -0.15
N ASN A 41 11.40 7.08 0.47
CA ASN A 41 12.14 5.86 0.78
C ASN A 41 12.73 5.22 -0.49
N LYS A 42 11.93 5.17 -1.58
CA LYS A 42 12.41 4.71 -2.88
C LYS A 42 13.54 5.59 -3.44
N ALA A 43 13.45 6.91 -3.29
CA ALA A 43 14.48 7.82 -3.80
C ALA A 43 15.81 7.77 -3.02
N ILE A 44 15.78 7.59 -1.69
CA ILE A 44 16.98 7.60 -0.83
C ILE A 44 17.65 6.23 -0.70
N SER A 45 16.87 5.16 -0.77
CA SER A 45 17.34 3.78 -0.63
C SER A 45 16.60 2.91 -1.65
N PRO A 46 16.85 3.14 -2.95
CA PRO A 46 16.16 2.40 -3.99
C PRO A 46 16.42 0.90 -3.88
N LYS A 47 15.40 0.11 -4.21
CA LYS A 47 15.54 -1.29 -4.55
C LYS A 47 14.95 -1.49 -5.94
N PHE A 48 15.79 -1.77 -6.91
CA PHE A 48 15.38 -2.01 -8.28
C PHE A 48 15.32 -3.50 -8.54
N GLU A 49 14.14 -4.10 -8.43
CA GLU A 49 13.96 -5.52 -8.75
C GLU A 49 13.99 -5.72 -10.28
N ILE A 50 14.91 -6.55 -10.74
CA ILE A 50 15.12 -6.95 -12.14
C ILE A 50 14.69 -8.41 -12.24
N VAL A 51 13.52 -8.63 -12.82
CA VAL A 51 12.88 -9.95 -12.88
C VAL A 51 13.25 -10.63 -14.20
N PHE A 52 13.92 -11.78 -14.13
CA PHE A 52 14.19 -12.62 -15.30
C PHE A 52 13.05 -13.62 -15.49
N ALA A 53 12.38 -13.53 -16.62
CA ALA A 53 11.22 -14.35 -16.97
C ALA A 53 11.42 -15.02 -18.33
N GLY A 54 10.82 -16.19 -18.53
CA GLY A 54 10.95 -16.95 -19.77
C GLY A 54 10.77 -18.44 -19.53
N ALA A 55 10.61 -19.19 -20.62
CA ALA A 55 10.39 -20.62 -20.58
C ALA A 55 11.55 -21.39 -19.90
N PHE A 56 11.28 -22.63 -19.47
CA PHE A 56 12.24 -23.52 -18.85
C PHE A 56 13.34 -23.83 -19.86
N SER A 57 14.61 -23.84 -19.44
CA SER A 57 15.76 -23.98 -20.36
C SER A 57 15.93 -22.88 -21.42
N ALA A 58 15.21 -21.74 -21.36
CA ALA A 58 15.51 -20.56 -22.20
C ALA A 58 16.90 -19.95 -21.91
N GLY A 59 17.53 -20.37 -20.81
CA GLY A 59 18.87 -19.95 -20.40
C GLY A 59 18.90 -18.71 -19.50
N LYS A 60 17.82 -18.46 -18.73
CA LYS A 60 17.73 -17.37 -17.74
C LYS A 60 18.92 -17.34 -16.78
N SER A 61 19.15 -18.43 -16.07
CA SER A 61 20.23 -18.55 -15.08
C SER A 61 21.62 -18.39 -15.70
N MET A 62 21.83 -18.92 -16.91
CA MET A 62 23.07 -18.73 -17.66
C MET A 62 23.26 -17.26 -18.09
N LEU A 63 22.20 -16.59 -18.53
CA LEU A 63 22.24 -15.17 -18.86
C LEU A 63 22.55 -14.31 -17.64
N ILE A 64 22.00 -14.64 -16.47
CA ILE A 64 22.30 -13.95 -15.21
C ILE A 64 23.78 -14.14 -14.84
N ASN A 65 24.31 -15.36 -14.91
CA ASN A 65 25.72 -15.62 -14.67
C ASN A 65 26.62 -14.84 -15.64
N ALA A 66 26.24 -14.78 -16.93
CA ALA A 66 26.94 -14.01 -17.94
C ALA A 66 26.94 -12.51 -17.60
N LEU A 67 25.80 -11.98 -17.19
CA LEU A 67 25.60 -10.57 -16.84
C LEU A 67 26.38 -10.15 -15.58
N LEU A 68 26.61 -11.10 -14.65
CA LEU A 68 27.35 -10.88 -13.41
C LEU A 68 28.80 -11.38 -13.47
N GLU A 69 29.20 -12.04 -14.55
CA GLU A 69 30.49 -12.74 -14.71
C GLU A 69 30.84 -13.67 -13.54
N ARG A 70 29.81 -14.27 -12.94
CA ARG A 70 29.95 -15.13 -11.77
C ARG A 70 29.07 -16.37 -11.90
N GLU A 71 29.62 -17.52 -11.54
CA GLU A 71 28.89 -18.80 -11.50
C GLU A 71 28.05 -18.89 -10.22
N LEU A 72 26.90 -18.22 -10.17
CA LEU A 72 26.03 -18.20 -8.99
C LEU A 72 24.83 -19.12 -9.12
N LEU A 73 24.20 -19.11 -10.29
CA LEU A 73 23.02 -19.90 -10.57
C LEU A 73 23.40 -21.11 -11.41
N TYR A 74 22.75 -22.25 -11.18
CA TYR A 74 23.03 -23.45 -11.96
C TYR A 74 22.05 -23.55 -13.13
N SER A 75 22.55 -23.99 -14.29
CA SER A 75 21.74 -24.30 -15.47
C SER A 75 21.64 -25.81 -15.64
N ALA A 76 20.88 -26.48 -14.77
CA ALA A 76 20.56 -27.90 -14.95
C ALA A 76 19.15 -28.05 -15.52
N GLU A 77 19.03 -28.81 -16.60
CA GLU A 77 17.73 -29.17 -17.16
C GLU A 77 16.97 -30.08 -16.16
N GLY A 78 15.72 -29.76 -15.88
CA GLY A 78 14.74 -30.68 -15.28
C GLY A 78 14.36 -30.51 -13.81
N HIS A 79 15.01 -29.69 -12.98
CA HIS A 79 14.90 -29.92 -11.51
C HIS A 79 14.66 -28.70 -10.60
N ALA A 80 14.69 -27.47 -11.11
CA ALA A 80 14.47 -26.26 -10.33
C ALA A 80 13.04 -25.75 -10.50
N THR A 81 12.05 -26.50 -10.03
CA THR A 81 10.64 -26.21 -10.36
C THR A 81 10.04 -25.03 -9.62
N GLY A 82 10.63 -24.52 -8.52
CA GLY A 82 10.03 -23.41 -7.77
C GLY A 82 10.95 -22.59 -6.85
N THR A 83 12.28 -22.80 -6.87
CA THR A 83 13.20 -22.06 -5.99
C THR A 83 13.38 -20.63 -6.49
N GLU A 84 12.92 -19.65 -5.72
CA GLU A 84 13.19 -18.24 -6.01
C GLU A 84 14.67 -17.95 -5.74
N CYS A 85 15.40 -17.40 -6.72
CA CYS A 85 16.79 -16.98 -6.50
C CYS A 85 16.88 -15.46 -6.58
N LYS A 86 17.47 -14.86 -5.55
CA LYS A 86 17.67 -13.42 -5.43
C LYS A 86 19.16 -13.12 -5.34
N ILE A 87 19.62 -12.11 -6.06
CA ILE A 87 21.02 -11.68 -6.03
C ILE A 87 21.04 -10.19 -5.69
N GLU A 88 21.68 -9.86 -4.57
CA GLU A 88 21.84 -8.50 -4.06
C GLU A 88 23.32 -8.15 -3.92
N TYR A 89 23.61 -6.85 -3.80
CA TYR A 89 24.96 -6.36 -3.60
C TYR A 89 25.50 -6.67 -2.19
N ALA A 90 26.77 -7.07 -2.13
CA ALA A 90 27.60 -6.99 -0.94
C ALA A 90 28.99 -6.43 -1.28
N GLU A 91 29.65 -5.89 -0.25
CA GLU A 91 31.09 -5.63 -0.30
C GLU A 91 31.86 -6.97 -0.36
N LEU A 92 33.07 -6.95 -0.92
CA LEU A 92 33.86 -8.17 -1.16
C LEU A 92 34.10 -9.01 0.11
N ASP A 93 34.25 -8.37 1.26
CA ASP A 93 34.46 -9.00 2.56
C ASP A 93 33.17 -9.47 3.25
N LYS A 94 32.01 -9.18 2.65
CA LYS A 94 30.66 -9.47 3.18
C LYS A 94 29.84 -10.33 2.24
N GLU A 95 30.48 -10.95 1.25
CA GLU A 95 29.81 -11.89 0.37
C GLU A 95 29.27 -13.07 1.18
N ARG A 96 28.01 -13.44 0.93
CA ARG A 96 27.33 -14.48 1.69
C ARG A 96 26.17 -15.06 0.91
N VAL A 97 25.72 -16.24 1.32
CA VAL A 97 24.50 -16.87 0.82
C VAL A 97 23.58 -17.16 1.98
N VAL A 98 22.28 -16.96 1.76
CA VAL A 98 21.23 -17.34 2.68
C VAL A 98 20.32 -18.35 2.00
N LEU A 99 20.16 -19.51 2.65
CA LEU A 99 19.35 -20.62 2.16
C LEU A 99 18.08 -20.70 2.99
N THR A 100 16.92 -20.65 2.33
CA THR A 100 15.61 -20.86 2.98
C THR A 100 15.02 -22.17 2.48
N PHE A 101 14.77 -23.09 3.41
CA PHE A 101 14.18 -24.40 3.13
C PHE A 101 12.65 -24.32 3.13
N LEU A 102 12.03 -25.15 2.29
CA LEU A 102 10.61 -25.47 2.41
C LEU A 102 10.33 -26.06 3.79
N SER A 103 9.14 -25.83 4.32
CA SER A 103 8.70 -26.55 5.53
C SER A 103 8.25 -27.96 5.17
N GLU A 104 8.22 -28.85 6.17
CA GLU A 104 7.69 -30.21 5.99
C GLU A 104 6.27 -30.21 5.43
N ALA A 105 5.43 -29.26 5.87
CA ALA A 105 4.07 -29.09 5.37
C ALA A 105 4.05 -28.78 3.86
N GLU A 106 4.90 -27.86 3.39
CA GLU A 106 5.01 -27.51 1.97
C GLU A 106 5.55 -28.67 1.13
N ILE A 107 6.58 -29.37 1.63
CA ILE A 107 7.15 -30.55 0.97
C ILE A 107 6.09 -31.66 0.86
N ARG A 108 5.30 -31.87 1.91
CA ARG A 108 4.21 -32.85 1.90
C ARG A 108 3.13 -32.50 0.89
N GLU A 109 2.75 -31.23 0.80
CA GLU A 109 1.79 -30.74 -0.19
C GLU A 109 2.28 -31.04 -1.62
N GLN A 110 3.53 -30.68 -1.93
CA GLN A 110 4.14 -30.95 -3.23
C GLN A 110 4.25 -32.45 -3.54
N ALA A 111 4.68 -33.26 -2.56
CA ALA A 111 4.78 -34.71 -2.72
C ALA A 111 3.41 -35.34 -2.98
N VAL A 112 2.36 -34.93 -2.24
CA VAL A 112 0.99 -35.41 -2.44
C VAL A 112 0.49 -35.04 -3.84
N PHE A 113 0.72 -33.80 -4.28
CA PHE A 113 0.35 -33.35 -5.62
C PHE A 113 1.02 -34.19 -6.71
N LEU A 114 2.34 -34.39 -6.64
CA LEU A 114 3.08 -35.21 -7.61
C LEU A 114 2.63 -36.68 -7.57
N CYS A 115 2.35 -37.22 -6.38
CA CYS A 115 1.83 -38.58 -6.25
C CYS A 115 0.48 -38.77 -6.94
N GLN A 116 -0.42 -37.79 -6.83
CA GLN A 116 -1.72 -37.81 -7.51
C GLN A 116 -1.55 -37.78 -9.03
N GLN A 117 -0.68 -36.92 -9.55
CA GLN A 117 -0.39 -36.83 -10.99
C GLN A 117 0.19 -38.14 -11.55
N LEU A 118 1.05 -38.81 -10.77
CA LEU A 118 1.67 -40.08 -11.17
C LEU A 118 0.76 -41.31 -11.00
N GLY A 119 -0.39 -41.14 -10.33
CA GLY A 119 -1.37 -42.20 -10.09
C GLY A 119 -1.08 -43.08 -8.87
N PHE A 120 -0.26 -42.63 -7.92
CA PHE A 120 -0.06 -43.34 -6.66
C PHE A 120 -1.26 -43.18 -5.72
N LYS A 121 -1.66 -44.26 -5.01
CA LYS A 121 -2.71 -44.20 -3.99
C LYS A 121 -2.21 -43.42 -2.75
N THR A 122 -3.10 -42.65 -2.15
CA THR A 122 -2.87 -41.61 -1.13
C THR A 122 -1.73 -41.92 -0.14
N VAL A 123 -0.71 -41.06 -0.16
CA VAL A 123 0.45 -41.14 0.74
C VAL A 123 0.08 -40.53 2.09
N ALA A 124 -0.11 -41.38 3.11
CA ALA A 124 -0.51 -40.92 4.44
C ALA A 124 0.61 -40.15 5.15
N ASN A 125 1.88 -40.50 4.95
CA ASN A 125 2.98 -39.90 5.69
C ASN A 125 4.35 -40.06 5.01
N ILE A 126 4.87 -38.98 4.39
CA ILE A 126 6.23 -38.97 3.81
C ILE A 126 7.35 -38.98 4.87
N ASN A 127 7.04 -39.02 6.16
CA ASN A 127 8.05 -39.08 7.23
C ASN A 127 8.61 -40.48 7.51
N GLN A 128 7.98 -41.51 6.93
CA GLN A 128 8.39 -42.90 7.07
C GLN A 128 9.37 -43.28 5.94
N ALA A 129 10.56 -43.76 6.30
CA ALA A 129 11.59 -44.13 5.34
C ALA A 129 11.11 -45.20 4.34
N ASP A 130 10.30 -46.15 4.79
CA ASP A 130 9.74 -47.21 3.92
C ASP A 130 8.81 -46.64 2.85
N VAL A 131 8.00 -45.64 3.20
CA VAL A 131 7.11 -44.96 2.26
C VAL A 131 7.91 -44.19 1.22
N ILE A 132 8.98 -43.48 1.64
CA ILE A 132 9.88 -42.79 0.72
C ILE A 132 10.53 -43.77 -0.26
N ASN A 133 11.05 -44.89 0.25
CA ASN A 133 11.71 -45.90 -0.59
C ASN A 133 10.73 -46.52 -1.61
N LEU A 134 9.49 -46.83 -1.20
CA LEU A 134 8.46 -47.35 -2.09
C LEU A 134 8.09 -46.36 -3.19
N LEU A 135 7.90 -45.08 -2.85
CA LEU A 135 7.61 -44.04 -3.83
C LEU A 135 8.78 -43.84 -4.80
N ARG A 136 10.02 -43.86 -4.30
CA ARG A 136 11.22 -43.77 -5.14
C ARG A 136 11.29 -44.91 -6.15
N GLN A 137 11.11 -46.16 -5.72
CA GLN A 137 11.07 -47.33 -6.60
C GLN A 137 9.94 -47.24 -7.64
N GLY A 138 8.76 -46.78 -7.23
CA GLY A 138 7.64 -46.54 -8.14
C GLY A 138 7.97 -45.49 -9.21
N CYS A 139 8.61 -44.39 -8.82
CA CYS A 139 9.05 -43.35 -9.74
C CYS A 139 10.15 -43.83 -10.68
N GLU A 140 11.14 -44.59 -10.19
CA GLU A 140 12.20 -45.19 -11.01
C GLU A 140 11.62 -46.09 -12.11
N ALA A 141 10.61 -46.91 -11.76
CA ALA A 141 9.90 -47.74 -12.74
C ALA A 141 9.16 -46.90 -13.80
N ILE A 142 8.53 -45.79 -13.40
CA ILE A 142 7.90 -44.86 -14.35
C ILE A 142 8.94 -44.24 -15.28
N VAL A 143 10.06 -43.74 -14.75
CA VAL A 143 11.13 -43.14 -15.57
C VAL A 143 11.67 -44.15 -16.58
N GLN A 144 11.86 -45.40 -16.20
CA GLN A 144 12.26 -46.47 -17.12
C GLN A 144 11.19 -46.79 -18.16
N GLN A 145 9.92 -46.87 -17.76
CA GLN A 145 8.79 -47.14 -18.67
C GLN A 145 8.63 -46.05 -19.73
N GLU A 146 8.85 -44.79 -19.36
CA GLU A 146 8.76 -43.63 -20.24
C GLU A 146 10.02 -43.44 -21.12
N GLY A 147 11.03 -44.32 -20.99
CA GLY A 147 12.25 -44.29 -21.80
C GLY A 147 13.26 -43.22 -21.38
N GLY A 148 13.13 -42.67 -20.17
CA GLY A 148 14.02 -41.68 -19.58
C GLY A 148 13.30 -40.44 -19.04
N GLU A 149 13.95 -39.75 -18.10
CA GLU A 149 13.36 -38.63 -17.33
C GLU A 149 12.93 -37.43 -18.20
N SER A 150 13.61 -37.18 -19.32
CA SER A 150 13.34 -36.04 -20.21
C SER A 150 12.41 -36.38 -21.38
N LYS A 151 11.88 -37.61 -21.46
CA LYS A 151 11.13 -38.09 -22.63
C LYS A 151 9.63 -37.80 -22.57
N SER A 152 9.06 -37.64 -21.37
CA SER A 152 7.64 -37.30 -21.19
C SER A 152 7.43 -36.43 -19.95
N GLU A 153 6.31 -35.71 -19.90
CA GLU A 153 5.93 -34.94 -18.70
C GLU A 153 5.76 -35.84 -17.46
N ARG A 154 5.27 -37.06 -17.67
CA ARG A 154 5.14 -38.05 -16.59
C ARG A 154 6.50 -38.50 -16.07
N GLY A 155 7.48 -38.70 -16.95
CA GLY A 155 8.87 -38.99 -16.57
C GLY A 155 9.51 -37.85 -15.77
N LYS A 156 9.27 -36.59 -16.18
CA LYS A 156 9.74 -35.39 -15.45
C LYS A 156 9.14 -35.30 -14.05
N GLN A 157 7.82 -35.50 -13.94
CA GLN A 157 7.12 -35.49 -12.64
C GLN A 157 7.63 -36.59 -11.71
N ALA A 158 7.88 -37.79 -12.23
CA ALA A 158 8.44 -38.90 -11.45
C ALA A 158 9.84 -38.57 -10.92
N LYS A 159 10.70 -37.99 -11.76
CA LYS A 159 12.03 -37.54 -11.34
C LYS A 159 11.96 -36.40 -10.32
N ALA A 160 11.08 -35.43 -10.49
CA ALA A 160 10.87 -34.35 -9.54
C ALA A 160 10.49 -34.88 -8.15
N LEU A 161 9.61 -35.90 -8.09
CA LEU A 161 9.25 -36.55 -6.82
C LEU A 161 10.44 -37.29 -6.19
N ILE A 162 11.26 -38.01 -6.97
CA ILE A 162 12.50 -38.64 -6.46
C ILE A 162 13.39 -37.62 -5.78
N LEU A 163 13.68 -36.51 -6.46
CA LEU A 163 14.58 -35.47 -5.96
C LEU A 163 14.03 -34.78 -4.71
N LEU A 164 12.73 -34.51 -4.67
CA LEU A 164 12.06 -33.93 -3.49
C LEU A 164 12.20 -34.84 -2.27
N LEU A 165 11.99 -36.15 -2.45
CA LEU A 165 12.08 -37.13 -1.38
C LEU A 165 13.54 -37.34 -0.90
N GLU A 166 14.49 -37.43 -1.83
CA GLU A 166 15.93 -37.52 -1.49
C GLU A 166 16.42 -36.26 -0.78
N GLY A 167 16.00 -35.09 -1.28
CA GLY A 167 16.28 -33.80 -0.67
C GLY A 167 15.75 -33.69 0.75
N TYR A 168 14.52 -34.15 0.97
CA TYR A 168 13.89 -34.15 2.29
C TYR A 168 14.64 -35.07 3.25
N MET A 169 15.02 -36.28 2.82
CA MET A 169 15.81 -37.20 3.65
C MET A 169 17.20 -36.64 4.00
N ALA A 170 17.88 -36.05 3.02
CA ALA A 170 19.24 -35.53 3.19
C ALA A 170 19.30 -34.27 4.07
N ASN A 171 18.18 -33.56 4.23
CA ASN A 171 18.10 -32.26 4.92
C ASN A 171 17.11 -32.24 6.09
N ARG A 172 16.72 -33.41 6.59
CA ARG A 172 15.67 -33.54 7.60
C ARG A 172 15.97 -32.78 8.89
N ASP A 173 17.24 -32.69 9.28
CA ASP A 173 17.74 -31.94 10.43
C ASP A 173 17.61 -30.42 10.26
N ARG A 174 17.42 -29.95 9.02
CA ARG A 174 17.33 -28.52 8.67
C ARG A 174 15.92 -28.07 8.31
N ILE A 175 14.97 -28.98 8.21
CA ILE A 175 13.59 -28.70 7.79
C ILE A 175 12.67 -28.67 9.02
N ASN A 176 12.01 -27.53 9.22
CA ASN A 176 11.03 -27.35 10.28
C ASN A 176 9.64 -27.81 9.81
N THR A 177 8.79 -28.25 10.75
CA THR A 177 7.48 -28.84 10.42
C THR A 177 6.52 -27.84 9.75
N VAL A 178 6.44 -26.61 10.24
CA VAL A 178 5.44 -25.61 9.79
C VAL A 178 6.09 -24.39 9.15
N ASN A 179 7.06 -23.78 9.82
CA ASN A 179 7.70 -22.55 9.36
C ASN A 179 8.90 -22.84 8.46
N ASN A 180 9.20 -21.97 7.50
CA ASN A 180 10.44 -22.05 6.75
C ASN A 180 11.64 -21.81 7.66
N ALA A 181 12.70 -22.60 7.47
CA ALA A 181 13.96 -22.42 8.18
C ALA A 181 14.96 -21.72 7.26
N THR A 182 15.68 -20.73 7.80
CA THR A 182 16.65 -19.93 7.07
C THR A 182 18.02 -20.09 7.72
N TYR A 183 19.03 -20.30 6.90
CA TYR A 183 20.39 -20.59 7.33
C TYR A 183 21.40 -19.74 6.57
N SER A 184 22.44 -19.31 7.25
CA SER A 184 23.57 -18.61 6.66
C SER A 184 24.61 -19.57 6.08
N MET A 185 25.49 -19.02 5.26
CA MET A 185 26.61 -19.72 4.67
C MET A 185 27.51 -20.44 5.69
N GLU A 186 27.78 -19.79 6.83
CA GLU A 186 28.65 -20.33 7.88
C GLU A 186 28.06 -21.58 8.54
N GLN A 187 26.73 -21.66 8.64
CA GLN A 187 26.05 -22.82 9.22
C GLN A 187 26.16 -24.08 8.33
N PHE A 188 26.52 -23.90 7.07
CA PHE A 188 26.84 -24.99 6.15
C PHE A 188 28.35 -25.25 6.01
N ASN A 189 29.19 -24.49 6.74
CA ASN A 189 30.64 -24.49 6.59
C ASN A 189 31.10 -24.22 5.15
N PHE A 190 30.33 -23.46 4.37
CA PHE A 190 30.76 -23.06 3.04
C PHE A 190 31.83 -21.96 3.16
N SER A 191 32.94 -22.13 2.47
CA SER A 191 34.05 -21.18 2.49
C SER A 191 33.89 -20.03 1.49
N ASN A 192 33.05 -20.21 0.46
CA ASN A 192 32.88 -19.25 -0.64
C ASN A 192 31.55 -19.47 -1.40
N LEU A 193 31.14 -18.50 -2.23
CA LEU A 193 29.88 -18.54 -2.99
C LEU A 193 29.78 -19.76 -3.92
N LYS A 194 30.91 -20.26 -4.45
CA LYS A 194 30.95 -21.40 -5.36
C LYS A 194 30.53 -22.70 -4.67
N GLU A 195 30.92 -22.90 -3.40
CA GLU A 195 30.48 -24.06 -2.62
C GLU A 195 28.97 -24.03 -2.35
N ALA A 196 28.43 -22.85 -2.04
CA ALA A 196 26.99 -22.68 -1.85
C ALA A 196 26.21 -22.92 -3.15
N ALA A 197 26.70 -22.39 -4.28
CA ALA A 197 26.14 -22.65 -5.60
C ALA A 197 26.21 -24.15 -5.95
N GLY A 198 27.33 -24.81 -5.65
CA GLY A 198 27.51 -26.26 -5.82
C GLY A 198 26.56 -27.09 -4.96
N TYR A 199 26.29 -26.65 -3.73
CA TYR A 199 25.29 -27.28 -2.86
C TYR A 199 23.87 -27.15 -3.42
N ALA A 200 23.49 -25.94 -3.85
CA ALA A 200 22.21 -25.65 -4.47
C ALA A 200 22.01 -26.39 -5.80
N ARG A 201 23.08 -26.61 -6.56
CA ARG A 201 23.07 -27.34 -7.85
C ARG A 201 22.73 -28.82 -7.71
N ARG A 202 22.96 -29.44 -6.55
CA ARG A 202 22.63 -30.86 -6.35
C ARG A 202 21.11 -31.02 -6.41
N GLY A 203 20.61 -31.70 -7.44
CA GLY A 203 19.18 -31.74 -7.78
C GLY A 203 18.25 -32.12 -6.62
N SER A 204 18.71 -32.94 -5.67
CA SER A 204 17.96 -33.28 -4.46
C SER A 204 17.91 -32.12 -3.45
N ASN A 205 19.02 -31.40 -3.25
CA ASN A 205 19.04 -30.23 -2.36
C ASN A 205 18.18 -29.08 -2.91
N SER A 206 18.23 -28.79 -4.22
CA SER A 206 17.40 -27.74 -4.81
C SER A 206 15.91 -28.00 -4.62
N ALA A 207 15.48 -29.26 -4.67
CA ALA A 207 14.06 -29.62 -4.57
C ALA A 207 13.44 -29.26 -3.20
N VAL A 208 14.25 -29.08 -2.15
CA VAL A 208 13.78 -28.69 -0.81
C VAL A 208 14.10 -27.23 -0.45
N LEU A 209 14.70 -26.47 -1.36
CA LEU A 209 14.98 -25.06 -1.17
C LEU A 209 13.83 -24.21 -1.71
N LYS A 210 13.28 -23.37 -0.85
CA LYS A 210 12.25 -22.37 -1.20
C LYS A 210 12.88 -21.14 -1.84
N ARG A 211 13.96 -20.64 -1.25
CA ARG A 211 14.63 -19.42 -1.71
C ARG A 211 16.13 -19.46 -1.45
N ILE A 212 16.89 -18.92 -2.38
CA ILE A 212 18.34 -18.70 -2.25
C ILE A 212 18.61 -17.21 -2.45
N GLU A 213 19.28 -16.59 -1.48
CA GLU A 213 19.66 -15.18 -1.54
C GLU A 213 21.18 -15.07 -1.57
N TYR A 214 21.72 -14.73 -2.73
CA TYR A 214 23.14 -14.45 -2.94
C TYR A 214 23.41 -12.97 -2.67
N TYR A 215 24.47 -12.69 -1.91
CA TYR A 215 24.99 -11.35 -1.71
C TYR A 215 26.42 -11.34 -2.23
N CYS A 216 26.66 -10.64 -3.34
CA CYS A 216 27.96 -10.64 -4.01
C CYS A 216 28.38 -9.26 -4.51
N ASN A 217 29.68 -9.09 -4.70
CA ASN A 217 30.25 -7.84 -5.19
C ASN A 217 30.25 -7.81 -6.72
N HIS A 218 29.33 -7.02 -7.29
CA HIS A 218 29.30 -6.74 -8.72
C HIS A 218 28.76 -5.31 -8.97
N PRO A 219 29.37 -4.54 -9.91
CA PRO A 219 28.93 -3.17 -10.20
C PRO A 219 27.44 -3.05 -10.56
N LEU A 220 26.90 -3.99 -11.35
CA LEU A 220 25.48 -3.98 -11.71
C LEU A 220 24.54 -4.08 -10.50
N LEU A 221 24.96 -4.71 -9.40
CA LEU A 221 24.12 -4.88 -8.21
C LEU A 221 24.18 -3.66 -7.26
N GLN A 222 25.16 -2.77 -7.47
CA GLN A 222 25.27 -1.53 -6.70
C GLN A 222 24.00 -0.68 -6.84
N ASP A 223 23.88 0.32 -5.98
CA ASP A 223 22.74 1.24 -5.97
C ASP A 223 21.37 0.57 -5.80
N GLY A 224 21.35 -0.60 -5.15
CA GLY A 224 20.13 -1.30 -4.79
C GLY A 224 19.49 -2.11 -5.92
N ASN A 225 20.23 -2.40 -6.98
CA ASN A 225 19.78 -3.32 -8.02
C ASN A 225 19.74 -4.75 -7.48
N VAL A 226 18.62 -5.43 -7.70
CA VAL A 226 18.34 -6.79 -7.20
C VAL A 226 17.92 -7.65 -8.38
N ILE A 227 18.68 -8.69 -8.68
CA ILE A 227 18.29 -9.66 -9.71
C ILE A 227 17.44 -10.75 -9.08
N ILE A 228 16.33 -11.08 -9.75
CA ILE A 228 15.41 -12.13 -9.35
C ILE A 228 15.29 -13.12 -10.50
N ASP A 229 15.81 -14.33 -10.30
CA ASP A 229 15.54 -15.46 -11.20
C ASP A 229 14.23 -16.11 -10.78
N THR A 230 13.28 -16.15 -11.70
CA THR A 230 11.95 -16.71 -11.44
C THR A 230 11.81 -18.09 -12.08
N PRO A 231 10.91 -18.94 -11.56
CA PRO A 231 10.54 -20.19 -12.23
C PRO A 231 10.14 -19.96 -13.69
N GLY A 232 10.28 -21.00 -14.51
CA GLY A 232 9.83 -20.97 -15.90
C GLY A 232 8.35 -20.63 -16.01
N ILE A 233 7.96 -19.85 -17.03
CA ILE A 233 6.53 -19.55 -17.29
C ILE A 233 5.73 -20.77 -17.73
N ASP A 234 6.42 -21.81 -18.18
CA ASP A 234 5.96 -23.15 -18.55
C ASP A 234 6.27 -24.17 -17.44
N ALA A 235 6.40 -23.72 -16.18
CA ALA A 235 6.68 -24.61 -15.06
C ALA A 235 5.62 -25.73 -14.94
N PRO A 236 6.01 -26.98 -14.63
CA PRO A 236 5.07 -28.09 -14.47
C PRO A 236 4.02 -27.86 -13.37
N VAL A 237 4.32 -26.99 -12.41
CA VAL A 237 3.43 -26.61 -11.31
C VAL A 237 2.87 -25.22 -11.61
N GLU A 238 1.56 -25.13 -11.82
CA GLU A 238 0.87 -23.89 -12.24
C GLU A 238 1.11 -22.71 -11.27
N LYS A 239 1.17 -23.01 -9.96
CA LYS A 239 1.44 -22.01 -8.92
C LYS A 239 2.78 -21.28 -9.13
N ASP A 240 3.80 -21.98 -9.62
CA ASP A 240 5.13 -21.42 -9.83
C ASP A 240 5.15 -20.46 -11.04
N ALA A 241 4.42 -20.81 -12.11
CA ALA A 241 4.21 -19.90 -13.24
C ALA A 241 3.40 -18.65 -12.82
N GLN A 242 2.36 -18.81 -12.01
CA GLN A 242 1.56 -17.69 -11.49
C GLN A 242 2.39 -16.72 -10.64
N LEU A 243 3.34 -17.24 -9.83
CA LEU A 243 4.29 -16.39 -9.09
C LEU A 243 5.14 -15.54 -10.03
N THR A 244 5.64 -16.11 -11.13
CA THR A 244 6.37 -15.37 -12.16
C THR A 244 5.51 -14.26 -12.76
N TYR A 245 4.27 -14.52 -13.16
CA TYR A 245 3.36 -13.50 -13.68
C TYR A 245 3.05 -12.39 -12.67
N ALA A 246 2.78 -12.75 -11.41
CA ALA A 246 2.55 -11.79 -10.34
C ALA A 246 3.76 -10.87 -10.13
N LYS A 247 4.98 -11.43 -10.15
CA LYS A 247 6.21 -10.67 -10.02
C LYS A 247 6.44 -9.73 -11.21
N ILE A 248 6.13 -10.16 -12.43
CA ILE A 248 6.22 -9.33 -13.64
C ILE A 248 5.27 -8.14 -13.60
N GLN A 249 4.05 -8.32 -13.09
CA GLN A 249 3.04 -7.26 -13.00
C GLN A 249 3.23 -6.35 -11.78
N HIS A 250 4.00 -6.80 -10.78
CA HIS A 250 4.16 -6.06 -9.52
C HIS A 250 4.65 -4.61 -9.76
N PRO A 251 4.05 -3.58 -9.16
CA PRO A 251 4.45 -2.18 -9.38
C PRO A 251 5.90 -1.88 -9.00
N ASP A 252 6.46 -2.59 -8.02
CA ASP A 252 7.86 -2.40 -7.59
C ASP A 252 8.91 -3.06 -8.50
N THR A 253 8.48 -3.90 -9.45
CA THR A 253 9.39 -4.48 -10.44
C THR A 253 9.95 -3.37 -11.32
N SER A 254 11.25 -3.17 -11.31
CA SER A 254 11.87 -2.03 -11.99
C SER A 254 12.21 -2.34 -13.43
N ALA A 255 12.57 -3.59 -13.72
CA ALA A 255 12.82 -4.09 -15.06
C ALA A 255 12.34 -5.54 -15.18
N VAL A 256 11.91 -5.94 -16.36
CA VAL A 256 11.61 -7.34 -16.69
C VAL A 256 12.48 -7.76 -17.87
N VAL A 257 13.29 -8.80 -17.67
CA VAL A 257 14.14 -9.38 -18.72
C VAL A 257 13.47 -10.65 -19.21
N CYS A 258 12.84 -10.57 -20.36
CA CYS A 258 12.15 -11.67 -21.01
C CYS A 258 13.13 -12.45 -21.89
N VAL A 259 13.53 -13.64 -21.44
CA VAL A 259 14.47 -14.53 -22.12
C VAL A 259 13.69 -15.50 -22.99
N LEU A 260 13.88 -15.40 -24.31
CA LEU A 260 13.11 -16.07 -25.34
C LEU A 260 13.94 -17.14 -26.07
N LYS A 261 13.32 -18.28 -26.38
CA LYS A 261 13.90 -19.42 -27.11
C LYS A 261 13.99 -19.36 -28.64
N PRO A 262 13.32 -18.46 -29.40
CA PRO A 262 13.24 -18.57 -30.87
C PRO A 262 14.58 -18.69 -31.61
N ALA A 263 15.71 -18.21 -31.06
CA ALA A 263 17.01 -18.40 -31.69
C ALA A 263 17.44 -19.87 -31.80
N SER A 264 16.99 -20.72 -30.87
CA SER A 264 17.23 -22.17 -30.87
C SER A 264 16.02 -22.97 -31.37
N ALA A 265 14.80 -22.51 -31.07
CA ALA A 265 13.56 -23.21 -31.41
C ALA A 265 12.97 -22.83 -32.78
N GLY A 266 13.36 -21.68 -33.34
CA GLY A 266 12.83 -21.12 -34.58
C GLY A 266 11.56 -20.29 -34.42
N ASP A 267 10.70 -20.61 -33.46
CA ASP A 267 9.42 -19.96 -33.21
C ASP A 267 9.17 -19.74 -31.70
N MET A 268 8.22 -18.87 -31.35
CA MET A 268 7.80 -18.71 -29.95
C MET A 268 6.89 -19.86 -29.51
N THR A 269 7.04 -20.26 -28.26
CA THR A 269 6.09 -21.15 -27.59
C THR A 269 4.76 -20.44 -27.31
N LYS A 270 3.72 -21.22 -27.00
CA LYS A 270 2.41 -20.67 -26.63
C LYS A 270 2.52 -19.82 -25.37
N GLU A 271 3.29 -20.29 -24.40
CA GLU A 271 3.51 -19.65 -23.11
C GLU A 271 4.31 -18.34 -23.28
N GLU A 272 5.35 -18.32 -24.13
CA GLU A 272 6.07 -17.09 -24.48
C GLU A 272 5.16 -16.08 -25.19
N THR A 273 4.26 -16.54 -26.07
CA THR A 273 3.29 -15.67 -26.75
C THR A 273 2.32 -15.03 -25.75
N GLN A 274 1.77 -15.82 -24.84
CA GLN A 274 0.89 -15.32 -23.77
C GLN A 274 1.59 -14.33 -22.84
N LEU A 275 2.86 -14.60 -22.49
CA LEU A 275 3.68 -13.68 -21.72
C LEU A 275 3.81 -12.32 -22.42
N LEU A 276 4.04 -12.36 -23.74
CA LEU A 276 4.22 -11.18 -24.57
C LEU A 276 2.93 -10.35 -24.68
N GLU A 277 1.78 -10.99 -24.89
CA GLU A 277 0.47 -10.35 -24.93
C GLU A 277 0.17 -9.62 -23.61
N LEU A 278 0.35 -10.31 -22.48
CA LEU A 278 0.15 -9.76 -21.14
C LEU A 278 1.03 -8.54 -20.88
N MET A 279 2.28 -8.55 -21.35
CA MET A 279 3.18 -7.41 -21.22
C MET A 279 2.78 -6.23 -22.11
N ARG A 280 2.23 -6.49 -23.30
CA ARG A 280 1.82 -5.43 -24.24
C ARG A 280 0.54 -4.71 -23.81
N GLU A 281 -0.41 -5.44 -23.25
CA GLU A 281 -1.69 -4.90 -22.78
C GLU A 281 -1.49 -3.95 -21.58
N ASN A 282 -0.47 -4.19 -20.75
CA ASN A 282 -0.16 -3.36 -19.61
C ASN A 282 0.97 -2.36 -19.92
N GLY A 283 0.60 -1.13 -20.26
CA GLY A 283 1.56 -0.06 -20.60
C GLY A 283 2.65 0.17 -19.55
N GLY A 284 2.31 0.05 -18.25
CA GLY A 284 3.28 0.19 -17.17
C GLY A 284 4.32 -0.93 -17.13
N VAL A 285 3.96 -2.14 -17.55
CA VAL A 285 4.88 -3.27 -17.70
C VAL A 285 5.66 -3.16 -19.01
N ARG A 286 4.98 -2.88 -20.13
CA ARG A 286 5.59 -2.75 -21.46
C ARG A 286 6.82 -1.83 -21.46
N ASP A 287 6.72 -0.68 -20.81
CA ASP A 287 7.76 0.36 -20.80
C ASP A 287 8.97 -0.01 -19.92
N ARG A 288 8.98 -1.20 -19.29
CA ARG A 288 10.09 -1.73 -18.47
C ARG A 288 10.59 -3.13 -18.90
N VAL A 289 10.18 -3.61 -20.07
CA VAL A 289 10.58 -4.94 -20.57
C VAL A 289 11.79 -4.87 -21.50
N PHE A 290 12.68 -5.85 -21.38
CA PHE A 290 13.82 -6.15 -22.25
C PHE A 290 13.59 -7.53 -22.86
N TYR A 291 13.68 -7.66 -24.17
CA TYR A 291 13.50 -8.93 -24.87
C TYR A 291 14.85 -9.49 -25.29
N ILE A 292 15.20 -10.66 -24.76
CA ILE A 292 16.50 -11.29 -24.97
C ILE A 292 16.32 -12.58 -25.75
N PHE A 293 16.74 -12.59 -27.00
CA PHE A 293 16.84 -13.79 -27.82
C PHE A 293 18.17 -14.47 -27.49
N ASN A 294 18.12 -15.35 -26.50
CA ASN A 294 19.29 -16.07 -26.02
C ASN A 294 19.58 -17.30 -26.90
N ARG A 295 20.80 -17.83 -26.83
CA ARG A 295 21.33 -18.88 -27.72
C ARG A 295 21.42 -18.42 -29.18
N ILE A 296 21.74 -17.14 -29.40
CA ILE A 296 21.90 -16.59 -30.75
C ILE A 296 22.95 -17.34 -31.57
N ASP A 297 23.93 -17.96 -30.90
CA ASP A 297 24.99 -18.74 -31.51
C ASP A 297 24.49 -19.89 -32.38
N GLU A 298 23.33 -20.47 -32.07
CA GLU A 298 22.71 -21.53 -32.88
C GLU A 298 22.29 -21.03 -34.29
N THR A 299 21.97 -19.73 -34.42
CA THR A 299 21.60 -19.11 -35.70
C THR A 299 22.83 -18.79 -36.58
N TRP A 300 24.04 -18.84 -36.02
CA TRP A 300 25.25 -18.47 -36.76
C TRP A 300 25.63 -19.48 -37.83
N TYR A 301 25.24 -20.74 -37.65
CA TYR A 301 25.48 -21.82 -38.60
C TYR A 301 24.18 -22.45 -39.14
N ASN A 302 23.01 -21.99 -38.69
CA ASN A 302 21.71 -22.41 -39.22
C ASN A 302 20.97 -21.23 -39.87
N THR A 303 21.05 -21.14 -41.20
CA THR A 303 20.42 -20.07 -42.00
C THR A 303 18.90 -20.04 -41.86
N GLN A 304 18.25 -21.20 -41.71
CA GLN A 304 16.80 -21.28 -41.57
C GLN A 304 16.34 -20.70 -40.23
N LEU A 305 17.02 -21.06 -39.13
CA LEU A 305 16.75 -20.48 -37.80
C LEU A 305 17.00 -18.97 -37.81
N ARG A 306 18.09 -18.52 -38.43
CA ARG A 306 18.38 -17.09 -38.57
C ARG A 306 17.25 -16.34 -39.27
N GLN A 307 16.81 -16.84 -40.42
CA GLN A 307 15.75 -16.18 -41.18
C GLN A 307 14.44 -16.13 -40.39
N ARG A 308 14.03 -17.24 -39.76
CA ARG A 308 12.81 -17.25 -38.92
C ARG A 308 12.90 -16.29 -37.75
N LEU A 309 14.04 -16.24 -37.06
CA LEU A 309 14.27 -15.32 -35.97
C LEU A 309 14.18 -13.86 -36.44
N ASP A 310 14.83 -13.53 -37.56
CA ASP A 310 14.80 -12.17 -38.12
C ASP A 310 13.38 -11.79 -38.57
N ASP A 311 12.63 -12.68 -39.20
CA ASP A 311 11.22 -12.48 -39.57
C ASP A 311 10.35 -12.27 -38.32
N LEU A 312 10.58 -13.01 -37.24
CA LEU A 312 9.86 -12.89 -35.97
C LEU A 312 10.16 -11.56 -35.26
N ILE A 313 11.43 -11.18 -35.16
CA ILE A 313 11.85 -9.89 -34.58
C ILE A 313 11.26 -8.74 -35.40
N ASN A 314 11.40 -8.81 -36.73
CA ASN A 314 10.85 -7.82 -37.63
C ASN A 314 9.33 -7.84 -37.64
N GLY A 315 8.64 -8.94 -37.37
CA GLY A 315 7.19 -8.98 -37.37
C GLY A 315 6.59 -8.43 -36.09
N GLN A 316 7.14 -8.86 -34.95
CA GLN A 316 6.49 -8.70 -33.66
C GLN A 316 7.16 -7.66 -32.75
N PHE A 317 8.43 -7.28 -32.96
CA PHE A 317 9.17 -6.45 -32.01
C PHE A 317 9.55 -5.07 -32.57
N ARG A 318 8.89 -4.60 -33.63
CA ARG A 318 9.16 -3.28 -34.26
C ARG A 318 8.97 -2.09 -33.34
N ASP A 319 8.04 -2.18 -32.40
CA ASP A 319 7.62 -1.06 -31.55
C ASP A 319 8.51 -0.87 -30.31
N THR A 320 9.59 -1.65 -30.18
CA THR A 320 10.50 -1.58 -29.03
C THR A 320 11.96 -1.54 -29.48
N SER A 321 12.75 -0.70 -28.80
CA SER A 321 14.21 -0.62 -28.98
C SER A 321 14.98 -1.54 -28.03
N ARG A 322 14.30 -2.26 -27.13
CA ARG A 322 14.92 -3.10 -26.09
C ARG A 322 14.93 -4.58 -26.48
N VAL A 323 15.48 -4.86 -27.67
CA VAL A 323 15.65 -6.21 -28.21
C VAL A 323 17.13 -6.52 -28.31
N TYR A 324 17.56 -7.60 -27.67
CA TYR A 324 18.96 -8.00 -27.62
C TYR A 324 19.11 -9.45 -28.05
N LYS A 325 20.16 -9.72 -28.83
CA LYS A 325 20.53 -11.07 -29.27
C LYS A 325 21.74 -11.50 -28.46
N THR A 326 21.64 -12.57 -27.68
CA THR A 326 22.71 -12.97 -26.76
C THR A 326 23.07 -14.44 -26.86
N SER A 327 24.34 -14.76 -26.59
CA SER A 327 24.78 -16.10 -26.23
C SER A 327 25.31 -16.07 -24.80
N GLY A 328 24.43 -16.35 -23.83
CA GLY A 328 24.84 -16.38 -22.42
C GLY A 328 25.98 -17.36 -22.16
N LEU A 329 26.00 -18.51 -22.85
CA LEU A 329 27.05 -19.53 -22.70
C LEU A 329 28.42 -19.01 -23.15
N LEU A 330 28.51 -18.47 -24.38
CA LEU A 330 29.77 -17.98 -24.93
C LEU A 330 30.26 -16.72 -24.21
N GLY A 331 29.35 -15.80 -23.86
CA GLY A 331 29.68 -14.59 -23.13
C GLY A 331 30.19 -14.88 -21.71
N PHE A 332 29.50 -15.74 -20.96
CA PHE A 332 29.88 -16.11 -19.60
C PHE A 332 31.26 -16.77 -19.56
N TYR A 333 31.41 -17.90 -20.25
CA TYR A 333 32.65 -18.67 -20.19
C TYR A 333 33.78 -17.95 -20.90
N GLY A 334 33.51 -17.18 -21.96
CA GLY A 334 34.47 -16.27 -22.56
C GLY A 334 35.09 -15.34 -21.51
N SER A 335 34.27 -14.71 -20.67
CA SER A 335 34.74 -13.86 -19.57
C SER A 335 35.52 -14.65 -18.51
N GLN A 336 35.07 -15.85 -18.12
CA GLN A 336 35.77 -16.69 -17.13
C GLN A 336 37.17 -17.09 -17.61
N ILE A 337 37.32 -17.48 -18.88
CA ILE A 337 38.61 -17.97 -19.39
C ILE A 337 39.63 -16.86 -19.68
N LYS A 338 39.23 -15.57 -19.71
CA LYS A 338 40.19 -14.44 -19.89
C LYS A 338 41.31 -14.43 -18.86
N GLN A 339 41.04 -14.98 -17.67
CA GLN A 339 41.98 -15.03 -16.54
C GLN A 339 42.81 -16.32 -16.49
N THR A 340 42.61 -17.24 -17.45
CA THR A 340 43.29 -18.54 -17.49
C THR A 340 44.59 -18.47 -18.30
N SER A 341 45.31 -19.59 -18.36
CA SER A 341 46.59 -19.67 -19.06
C SER A 341 46.75 -21.00 -19.81
N PRO A 342 47.73 -21.11 -20.73
CA PRO A 342 48.04 -22.38 -21.39
C PRO A 342 48.35 -23.53 -20.42
N LYS A 343 48.89 -23.23 -19.22
CA LYS A 343 49.20 -24.24 -18.19
C LYS A 343 47.96 -24.90 -17.60
N ASP A 344 46.84 -24.18 -17.60
CA ASP A 344 45.53 -24.62 -17.15
C ASP A 344 44.66 -25.09 -18.33
N ARG A 345 45.30 -25.32 -19.49
CA ARG A 345 44.64 -25.62 -20.76
C ARG A 345 43.48 -24.65 -21.04
N PHE A 346 43.71 -23.37 -20.76
CA PHE A 346 42.75 -22.28 -20.88
C PHE A 346 41.42 -22.50 -20.12
N GLY A 347 41.48 -23.06 -18.91
CA GLY A 347 40.31 -23.28 -18.07
C GLY A 347 39.75 -24.70 -18.14
N LEU A 348 40.26 -25.58 -19.01
CA LEU A 348 39.84 -26.99 -19.03
C LEU A 348 40.15 -27.69 -17.70
N ASP A 349 41.26 -27.36 -17.05
CA ASP A 349 41.69 -27.96 -15.79
C ASP A 349 41.10 -27.28 -14.55
N SER A 350 40.47 -26.11 -14.70
CA SER A 350 39.90 -25.33 -13.60
C SER A 350 38.40 -25.06 -13.78
N CYS A 351 38.02 -24.16 -14.70
CA CYS A 351 36.65 -23.77 -15.00
C CYS A 351 35.78 -24.96 -15.43
N PHE A 352 36.33 -25.88 -16.22
CA PHE A 352 35.62 -27.04 -16.77
C PHE A 352 36.03 -28.37 -16.11
N ALA A 353 36.74 -28.33 -14.98
CA ALA A 353 37.31 -29.53 -14.36
C ALA A 353 36.27 -30.62 -14.05
N GLU A 354 35.04 -30.24 -13.73
CA GLU A 354 33.94 -31.20 -13.52
C GLU A 354 33.37 -31.75 -14.84
N SER A 355 33.34 -30.95 -15.90
CA SER A 355 32.78 -31.33 -17.21
C SER A 355 33.72 -32.17 -18.06
N VAL A 356 35.02 -32.15 -17.77
CA VAL A 356 36.04 -32.92 -18.51
C VAL A 356 36.22 -34.32 -17.92
N LYS A 357 35.88 -34.53 -16.64
CA LYS A 357 36.06 -35.82 -15.94
C LYS A 357 34.94 -36.80 -16.31
N SER A 358 35.26 -37.80 -17.13
CA SER A 358 34.38 -38.95 -17.37
C SER A 358 34.66 -40.11 -16.40
N LEU A 359 33.63 -40.93 -16.15
CA LEU A 359 33.71 -42.15 -15.35
C LEU A 359 34.63 -43.23 -15.97
N ASP A 360 34.84 -43.15 -17.30
CA ASP A 360 35.60 -44.16 -18.08
C ASP A 360 37.06 -43.73 -18.40
N GLY A 361 37.55 -42.63 -17.82
CA GLY A 361 38.92 -42.14 -18.02
C GLY A 361 39.20 -41.48 -19.38
N LYS A 362 38.18 -41.31 -20.24
CA LYS A 362 38.26 -40.47 -21.45
C LYS A 362 37.83 -39.05 -21.13
N GLU A 363 38.53 -38.04 -21.65
CA GLU A 363 38.12 -36.64 -21.47
C GLU A 363 36.83 -36.35 -22.24
N GLU A 364 35.81 -35.86 -21.53
CA GLU A 364 34.62 -35.30 -22.15
C GLU A 364 34.88 -33.87 -22.65
N THR A 365 34.14 -33.46 -23.68
CA THR A 365 34.26 -32.11 -24.24
C THR A 365 33.17 -31.21 -23.64
N PRO A 366 33.54 -30.14 -22.92
CA PRO A 366 32.56 -29.19 -22.37
C PRO A 366 31.71 -28.54 -23.47
N GLN A 367 30.44 -28.23 -23.17
CA GLN A 367 29.53 -27.60 -24.12
C GLN A 367 30.09 -26.28 -24.68
N PHE A 368 30.73 -25.48 -23.83
CA PHE A 368 31.40 -24.24 -24.26
C PHE A 368 32.49 -24.50 -25.31
N VAL A 369 33.28 -25.57 -25.16
CA VAL A 369 34.35 -25.92 -26.12
C VAL A 369 33.77 -26.26 -27.49
N TYR A 370 32.66 -27.00 -27.54
CA TYR A 370 31.94 -27.24 -28.79
C TYR A 370 31.44 -25.93 -29.43
N ALA A 371 30.80 -25.07 -28.63
CA ALA A 371 30.28 -23.79 -29.10
C ALA A 371 31.40 -22.86 -29.59
N PHE A 372 32.54 -22.82 -28.89
CA PHE A 372 33.73 -22.06 -29.27
C PHE A 372 34.33 -22.53 -30.60
N ASN A 373 34.52 -23.83 -30.77
CA ASN A 373 35.05 -24.38 -32.02
C ASN A 373 34.11 -24.08 -33.20
N ASN A 374 32.79 -24.19 -32.99
CA ASN A 374 31.79 -23.81 -33.98
C ASN A 374 31.78 -22.31 -34.27
N TYR A 375 31.95 -21.46 -33.25
CA TYR A 375 32.12 -20.02 -33.44
C TYR A 375 33.32 -19.72 -34.34
N CYS A 376 34.45 -20.39 -34.09
CA CYS A 376 35.69 -20.13 -34.83
C CYS A 376 35.59 -20.44 -36.33
N VAL A 377 34.86 -21.48 -36.71
CA VAL A 377 34.88 -22.00 -38.10
C VAL A 377 33.55 -21.85 -38.83
N ASN A 378 32.43 -22.06 -38.14
CA ASN A 378 31.12 -22.19 -38.77
C ASN A 378 30.25 -20.93 -38.65
N SER A 379 30.58 -19.99 -37.77
CA SER A 379 29.74 -18.80 -37.53
C SER A 379 29.77 -17.76 -38.65
N GLY A 380 30.86 -17.73 -39.42
CA GLY A 380 31.17 -16.65 -40.37
C GLY A 380 31.54 -15.31 -39.71
N LYS A 381 31.53 -15.19 -38.38
CA LYS A 381 31.83 -13.96 -37.64
C LYS A 381 33.29 -13.54 -37.76
N LEU A 382 34.20 -14.51 -37.82
CA LEU A 382 35.65 -14.26 -37.92
C LEU A 382 36.12 -14.00 -39.35
N SER A 383 35.29 -14.22 -40.38
CA SER A 383 35.70 -14.19 -41.79
C SER A 383 36.27 -12.84 -42.25
N SER A 384 35.75 -11.73 -41.73
CA SER A 384 36.20 -10.36 -42.04
C SER A 384 37.23 -9.81 -41.04
N THR A 385 37.64 -10.60 -40.05
CA THR A 385 38.56 -10.18 -38.98
C THR A 385 40.01 -10.55 -39.30
N LYS A 386 40.95 -10.25 -38.39
CA LYS A 386 42.35 -10.69 -38.47
C LYS A 386 42.56 -12.17 -38.14
N PHE A 387 41.59 -12.79 -37.47
CA PHE A 387 41.70 -14.17 -36.99
C PHE A 387 41.62 -15.14 -38.18
N ARG A 388 42.62 -16.02 -38.29
CA ARG A 388 42.70 -17.09 -39.29
C ARG A 388 42.73 -18.42 -38.56
N VAL A 389 41.54 -18.84 -38.14
CA VAL A 389 41.36 -20.03 -37.30
C VAL A 389 40.98 -21.22 -38.16
N SER A 390 41.55 -22.38 -37.84
CA SER A 390 41.17 -23.68 -38.41
C SER A 390 40.90 -24.69 -37.31
N VAL A 391 39.92 -25.57 -37.53
CA VAL A 391 39.66 -26.75 -36.69
C VAL A 391 40.10 -27.98 -37.47
N ASN A 392 41.02 -28.73 -36.89
CA ASN A 392 41.62 -29.92 -37.46
C ASN A 392 40.74 -31.14 -37.15
N GLY A 393 40.25 -31.83 -38.18
CA GLY A 393 39.35 -32.99 -38.02
C GLY A 393 40.01 -34.23 -37.39
N PHE A 394 41.34 -34.27 -37.30
CA PHE A 394 42.09 -35.34 -36.64
C PHE A 394 42.41 -35.04 -35.16
N GLU A 395 42.16 -33.82 -34.69
CA GLU A 395 42.31 -33.42 -33.29
C GLU A 395 40.98 -33.55 -32.56
N THR A 396 41.02 -33.83 -31.25
CA THR A 396 39.81 -33.76 -30.43
C THR A 396 39.33 -32.31 -30.31
N PRO A 397 38.05 -32.07 -29.98
CA PRO A 397 37.56 -30.70 -29.75
C PRO A 397 38.36 -29.95 -28.67
N ASN A 398 38.76 -30.62 -27.58
CA ASN A 398 39.58 -30.03 -26.52
C ASN A 398 40.99 -29.65 -27.03
N HIS A 399 41.62 -30.48 -27.86
CA HIS A 399 42.92 -30.15 -28.44
C HIS A 399 42.84 -28.96 -29.42
N ASN A 400 41.81 -28.93 -30.27
CA ASN A 400 41.55 -27.79 -31.14
C ASN A 400 41.39 -26.50 -30.34
N TYR A 401 40.60 -26.54 -29.26
CA TYR A 401 40.38 -25.41 -28.37
C TYR A 401 41.68 -24.86 -27.78
N VAL A 402 42.50 -25.74 -27.18
CA VAL A 402 43.78 -25.34 -26.57
C VAL A 402 44.74 -24.77 -27.62
N ARG A 403 44.82 -25.37 -28.81
CA ARG A 403 45.66 -24.87 -29.90
C ARG A 403 45.21 -23.50 -30.39
N ILE A 404 43.93 -23.33 -30.69
CA ILE A 404 43.36 -22.08 -31.20
C ILE A 404 43.59 -20.94 -30.21
N LEU A 405 43.35 -21.17 -28.91
CA LEU A 405 43.63 -20.17 -27.88
C LEU A 405 45.14 -19.99 -27.62
N GLY A 406 45.97 -21.01 -27.87
CA GLY A 406 47.42 -20.88 -27.90
C GLY A 406 47.90 -19.90 -28.97
N ASP A 407 47.27 -19.91 -30.14
CA ASP A 407 47.65 -19.08 -31.29
C ASP A 407 47.15 -17.63 -31.15
N TRP A 408 45.93 -17.42 -30.65
CA TRP A 408 45.27 -16.10 -30.67
C TRP A 408 44.99 -15.49 -29.29
N GLY A 409 44.99 -16.30 -28.23
CA GLY A 409 44.86 -15.86 -26.85
C GLY A 409 43.63 -14.96 -26.57
N ASN A 410 43.87 -13.95 -25.75
CA ASN A 410 42.81 -13.08 -25.22
C ASN A 410 42.12 -12.21 -26.29
N GLU A 411 42.78 -11.87 -27.39
CA GLU A 411 42.16 -11.05 -28.44
C GLU A 411 40.98 -11.77 -29.10
N LEU A 412 41.10 -13.09 -29.32
CA LEU A 412 40.00 -13.89 -29.86
C LEU A 412 38.88 -14.06 -28.84
N ILE A 413 39.23 -14.18 -27.55
CA ILE A 413 38.25 -14.25 -26.46
C ILE A 413 37.46 -12.93 -26.37
N GLU A 414 38.12 -11.79 -26.53
CA GLU A 414 37.45 -10.48 -26.56
C GLU A 414 36.47 -10.35 -27.73
N GLN A 415 36.89 -10.77 -28.93
CA GLN A 415 36.00 -10.81 -30.09
C GLN A 415 34.79 -11.75 -29.87
N LEU A 416 35.00 -12.91 -29.24
CA LEU A 416 33.93 -13.85 -28.88
C LEU A 416 32.93 -13.21 -27.92
N ILE A 417 33.41 -12.53 -26.88
CA ILE A 417 32.55 -11.85 -25.88
C ILE A 417 31.74 -10.74 -26.55
N GLU A 418 32.36 -9.94 -27.41
CA GLU A 418 31.66 -8.92 -28.19
C GLU A 418 30.56 -9.54 -29.07
N ASP A 419 30.91 -10.58 -29.86
CA ASP A 419 29.96 -11.27 -30.74
C ASP A 419 28.83 -11.99 -29.99
N SER A 420 29.06 -12.36 -28.72
CA SER A 420 28.04 -12.96 -27.87
C SER A 420 26.90 -12.00 -27.52
N GLY A 421 27.08 -10.69 -27.70
CA GLY A 421 26.06 -9.66 -27.43
C GLY A 421 25.78 -9.40 -25.93
N ILE A 422 26.49 -10.07 -25.02
CA ILE A 422 26.25 -9.90 -23.58
C ILE A 422 26.62 -8.50 -23.09
N GLU A 423 27.69 -7.90 -23.61
CA GLU A 423 28.15 -6.56 -23.21
C GLU A 423 27.22 -5.45 -23.68
N GLU A 424 26.64 -5.61 -24.88
CA GLU A 424 25.61 -4.69 -25.38
C GLU A 424 24.40 -4.69 -24.43
N PHE A 425 23.92 -5.88 -24.06
CA PHE A 425 22.81 -6.01 -23.12
C PHE A 425 23.16 -5.48 -21.73
N ARG A 426 24.34 -5.83 -21.18
CA ARG A 426 24.84 -5.34 -19.88
C ARG A 426 24.88 -3.82 -19.85
N THR A 427 25.42 -3.19 -20.88
CA THR A 427 25.50 -1.74 -21.02
C THR A 427 24.11 -1.13 -21.05
N ALA A 428 23.20 -1.70 -21.84
CA ALA A 428 21.84 -1.18 -21.99
C ALA A 428 21.01 -1.27 -20.70
N ILE A 429 21.06 -2.41 -19.99
CA ILE A 429 20.32 -2.57 -18.73
C ILE A 429 20.92 -1.71 -17.62
N THR A 430 22.25 -1.58 -17.58
CA THR A 430 22.92 -0.68 -16.63
C THR A 430 22.46 0.76 -16.85
N ARG A 431 22.54 1.25 -18.09
CA ARG A 431 22.08 2.59 -18.46
C ARG A 431 20.63 2.83 -18.07
N TYR A 432 19.76 1.87 -18.34
CA TYR A 432 18.34 1.97 -17.98
C TYR A 432 18.13 2.15 -16.47
N LEU A 433 18.83 1.36 -15.65
CA LEU A 433 18.70 1.42 -14.21
C LEU A 433 19.28 2.72 -13.63
N THR A 434 20.46 3.13 -14.11
CA THR A 434 21.21 4.27 -13.57
C THR A 434 20.72 5.61 -14.08
N GLU A 435 20.37 5.72 -15.37
CA GLU A 435 20.03 6.99 -16.03
C GLU A 435 18.52 7.17 -16.17
N GLU A 436 17.76 6.14 -16.53
CA GLU A 436 16.31 6.28 -16.76
C GLU A 436 15.51 6.09 -15.47
N LYS A 437 15.62 4.92 -14.83
CA LYS A 437 14.79 4.55 -13.68
C LYS A 437 15.08 5.38 -12.44
N ARG A 438 16.35 5.66 -12.18
CA ARG A 438 16.75 6.50 -11.05
C ARG A 438 16.16 7.90 -11.14
N LEU A 439 16.17 8.53 -12.32
CA LEU A 439 15.55 9.84 -12.53
C LEU A 439 14.03 9.79 -12.33
N GLN A 440 13.37 8.70 -12.73
CA GLN A 440 11.94 8.51 -12.51
C GLN A 440 11.57 8.50 -11.01
N LEU A 441 12.40 7.92 -10.14
CA LEU A 441 12.15 7.92 -8.69
C LEU A 441 12.11 9.34 -8.12
N PHE A 442 13.07 10.19 -8.51
CA PHE A 442 13.09 11.59 -8.09
C PHE A 442 11.93 12.39 -8.68
N LYS A 443 11.56 12.11 -9.94
CA LYS A 443 10.40 12.73 -10.58
C LYS A 443 9.10 12.38 -9.85
N ASN A 444 8.92 11.13 -9.47
CA ASN A 444 7.75 10.67 -8.72
C ASN A 444 7.69 11.36 -7.34
N LEU A 445 8.81 11.38 -6.60
CA LEU A 445 8.88 12.12 -5.33
C LEU A 445 8.56 13.61 -5.51
N ALA A 446 9.09 14.25 -6.55
CA ALA A 446 8.81 15.66 -6.84
C ALA A 446 7.32 15.91 -7.15
N ASN A 447 6.66 15.00 -7.88
CA ASN A 447 5.23 15.10 -8.16
C ASN A 447 4.40 14.96 -6.87
N ASP A 448 4.69 13.94 -6.06
CA ASP A 448 3.99 13.70 -4.80
C ASP A 448 4.16 14.87 -3.81
N LEU A 449 5.36 15.45 -3.75
CA LEU A 449 5.64 16.66 -2.99
C LEU A 449 4.95 17.90 -3.57
N GLY A 450 4.82 17.97 -4.89
CA GLY A 450 4.15 19.07 -5.59
C GLY A 450 2.73 19.27 -5.08
N ASP A 451 1.97 18.20 -4.94
CA ASP A 451 0.59 18.25 -4.43
C ASP A 451 0.51 18.78 -2.99
N VAL A 452 1.43 18.33 -2.12
CA VAL A 452 1.55 18.82 -0.73
C VAL A 452 1.89 20.30 -0.71
N CYS A 453 2.92 20.71 -1.45
CA CYS A 453 3.39 22.09 -1.52
C CYS A 453 2.32 23.04 -2.07
N ILE A 454 1.57 22.62 -3.10
CA ILE A 454 0.48 23.42 -3.69
C ILE A 454 -0.62 23.69 -2.66
N LYS A 455 -1.00 22.68 -1.87
CA LYS A 455 -2.04 22.82 -0.85
C LYS A 455 -1.59 23.73 0.28
N MET A 456 -0.36 23.55 0.79
CA MET A 456 0.22 24.44 1.79
C MET A 456 0.29 25.89 1.30
N LYS A 457 0.75 26.11 0.06
CA LYS A 457 0.80 27.43 -0.58
C LYS A 457 -0.58 28.08 -0.60
N LYS A 458 -1.63 27.35 -1.03
CA LYS A 458 -3.00 27.88 -1.07
C LYS A 458 -3.51 28.25 0.32
N HIS A 459 -3.24 27.44 1.33
CA HIS A 459 -3.61 27.70 2.73
C HIS A 459 -2.97 29.00 3.24
N TYR A 460 -1.65 29.13 3.13
CA TYR A 460 -0.95 30.35 3.58
C TYR A 460 -1.34 31.60 2.78
N GLN A 461 -1.60 31.47 1.48
CA GLN A 461 -2.12 32.58 0.67
C GLN A 461 -3.52 33.03 1.13
N SER A 462 -4.38 32.09 1.55
CA SER A 462 -5.70 32.44 2.12
C SER A 462 -5.57 33.12 3.48
N LEU A 463 -4.65 32.66 4.32
CA LEU A 463 -4.33 33.26 5.62
C LEU A 463 -3.80 34.69 5.44
N GLN A 464 -2.87 34.89 4.52
CA GLN A 464 -2.34 36.21 4.19
C GLN A 464 -3.44 37.14 3.70
N ARG A 465 -4.29 36.71 2.76
CA ARG A 465 -5.43 37.52 2.30
C ARG A 465 -6.40 37.88 3.42
N ASN A 466 -6.64 36.97 4.36
CA ASN A 466 -7.49 37.23 5.51
C ASN A 466 -6.84 38.31 6.40
N LEU A 467 -5.56 38.17 6.74
CA LEU A 467 -4.83 39.16 7.53
C LEU A 467 -4.78 40.53 6.85
N ASP A 468 -4.53 40.57 5.54
CA ASP A 468 -4.50 41.81 4.75
C ASP A 468 -5.89 42.47 4.68
N SER A 469 -6.98 41.68 4.75
CA SER A 469 -8.35 42.19 4.77
C SER A 469 -8.80 42.70 6.14
N GLN A 470 -8.06 42.40 7.20
CA GLN A 470 -8.39 42.89 8.53
C GLN A 470 -8.04 44.37 8.67
N PRO A 471 -8.85 45.15 9.42
CA PRO A 471 -8.55 46.54 9.65
C PRO A 471 -7.21 46.67 10.39
N GLN A 472 -6.28 47.47 9.86
CA GLN A 472 -4.94 47.64 10.45
C GLN A 472 -4.86 48.83 11.42
N GLU A 473 -5.89 49.69 11.44
CA GLU A 473 -5.95 50.86 12.32
C GLU A 473 -6.84 50.58 13.54
N ILE A 474 -6.41 51.01 14.72
CA ILE A 474 -7.13 50.78 16.00
C ILE A 474 -8.56 51.35 15.96
N GLU A 475 -8.75 52.49 15.29
CA GLU A 475 -10.06 53.14 15.12
C GLU A 475 -11.03 52.25 14.33
N THR A 476 -10.58 51.64 13.24
CA THR A 476 -11.42 50.79 12.38
C THR A 476 -11.72 49.45 13.05
N MET A 477 -10.79 48.89 13.83
CA MET A 477 -11.06 47.71 14.67
C MET A 477 -12.15 47.98 15.72
N LYS A 478 -12.10 49.12 16.42
CA LYS A 478 -13.13 49.52 17.39
C LYS A 478 -14.49 49.72 16.73
N ALA A 479 -14.53 50.35 15.56
CA ALA A 479 -15.76 50.56 14.80
C ALA A 479 -16.44 49.24 14.41
N GLN A 480 -15.65 48.25 13.98
CA GLN A 480 -16.17 46.94 13.60
C GLN A 480 -16.71 46.14 14.79
N GLU A 481 -16.02 46.15 15.94
CA GLU A 481 -16.54 45.48 17.14
C GLU A 481 -17.76 46.20 17.73
N LEU A 482 -17.80 47.53 17.68
CA LEU A 482 -19.02 48.29 18.04
C LEU A 482 -20.20 47.93 17.14
N GLN A 483 -19.97 47.75 15.83
CA GLN A 483 -21.01 47.34 14.90
C GLN A 483 -21.52 45.92 15.22
N ARG A 484 -20.61 45.00 15.54
CA ARG A 484 -20.97 43.62 15.93
C ARG A 484 -21.77 43.59 17.23
N LEU A 485 -21.32 44.32 18.26
CA LEU A 485 -22.02 44.45 19.53
C LEU A 485 -23.43 45.02 19.32
N ASN A 486 -23.57 46.06 18.49
CA ASN A 486 -24.85 46.66 18.15
C ASN A 486 -25.80 45.63 17.49
N GLN A 487 -25.30 44.86 16.52
CA GLN A 487 -26.10 43.80 15.88
C GLN A 487 -26.55 42.73 16.88
N GLN A 488 -25.68 42.30 17.79
CA GLN A 488 -26.01 41.32 18.82
C GLN A 488 -27.06 41.85 19.81
N LEU A 489 -26.91 43.09 20.27
CA LEU A 489 -27.89 43.74 21.15
C LEU A 489 -29.24 43.94 20.46
N GLN A 490 -29.25 44.30 19.16
CA GLN A 490 -30.49 44.38 18.38
C GLN A 490 -31.21 43.03 18.29
N GLN A 491 -30.47 41.94 18.08
CA GLN A 491 -31.08 40.61 18.02
C GLN A 491 -31.66 40.20 19.38
N ILE A 492 -30.92 40.41 20.46
CA ILE A 492 -31.42 40.17 21.83
C ILE A 492 -32.69 40.97 22.10
N GLY A 493 -32.73 42.25 21.68
CA GLY A 493 -33.91 43.09 21.81
C GLY A 493 -35.13 42.57 21.05
N LYS A 494 -34.93 42.03 19.84
CA LYS A 494 -36.00 41.38 19.06
C LYS A 494 -36.52 40.13 19.76
N ASP A 495 -35.61 39.27 20.23
CA ASP A 495 -35.96 38.03 20.91
C ASP A 495 -36.70 38.29 22.23
N TYR A 496 -36.27 39.32 22.98
CA TYR A 496 -36.98 39.78 24.18
C TYR A 496 -38.40 40.25 23.86
N ASN A 497 -38.56 41.12 22.87
CA ASN A 497 -39.87 41.64 22.47
C ASN A 497 -40.82 40.52 22.01
N GLN A 498 -40.31 39.58 21.22
CA GLN A 498 -41.07 38.42 20.79
C GLN A 498 -41.52 37.58 22.00
N HIS A 499 -40.63 37.27 22.93
CA HIS A 499 -40.98 36.48 24.12
C HIS A 499 -42.05 37.18 24.99
N ILE A 500 -41.94 38.49 25.22
CA ILE A 500 -42.97 39.25 25.95
C ILE A 500 -44.31 39.22 25.21
N THR A 501 -44.28 39.40 23.90
CA THR A 501 -45.49 39.35 23.05
C THR A 501 -46.18 37.99 23.14
N GLU A 502 -45.41 36.91 23.10
CA GLU A 502 -45.92 35.54 23.25
C GLU A 502 -46.55 35.32 24.63
N GLU A 503 -45.88 35.74 25.71
CA GLU A 503 -46.40 35.60 27.07
C GLU A 503 -47.70 36.38 27.30
N VAL A 504 -47.81 37.59 26.73
CA VAL A 504 -49.06 38.38 26.78
C VAL A 504 -50.17 37.73 25.94
N ASN A 505 -49.85 37.26 24.74
CA ASN A 505 -50.81 36.60 23.87
C ASN A 505 -51.39 35.33 24.52
N LEU A 506 -50.58 34.54 25.22
CA LEU A 506 -51.04 33.34 25.94
C LEU A 506 -52.11 33.66 26.99
N ILE A 507 -52.06 34.84 27.61
CA ILE A 507 -53.10 35.30 28.54
C ILE A 507 -54.35 35.71 27.77
N ILE A 508 -54.19 36.54 26.72
CA ILE A 508 -55.31 37.07 25.92
C ILE A 508 -56.12 35.94 25.27
N THR A 509 -55.45 34.88 24.82
CA THR A 509 -56.10 33.73 24.17
C THR A 509 -56.58 32.65 25.16
N SER A 510 -56.56 32.93 26.47
CA SER A 510 -56.91 31.96 27.54
C SER A 510 -56.15 30.62 27.41
N SER A 511 -54.93 30.67 26.88
CA SER A 511 -54.10 29.49 26.60
C SER A 511 -53.06 29.23 27.69
N CYS A 512 -53.09 30.02 28.77
CA CYS A 512 -52.23 29.83 29.94
C CYS A 512 -53.02 29.15 31.07
N ASP A 513 -52.91 27.82 31.17
CA ASP A 513 -53.64 27.00 32.15
C ASP A 513 -53.43 27.46 33.60
N VAL A 514 -52.22 27.94 33.91
CA VAL A 514 -51.85 28.38 35.26
C VAL A 514 -52.51 29.72 35.60
N PHE A 515 -52.54 30.65 34.65
CA PHE A 515 -53.24 31.93 34.84
C PHE A 515 -54.76 31.70 34.93
N GLU A 516 -55.30 30.80 34.10
CA GLU A 516 -56.70 30.41 34.13
C GLU A 516 -57.07 29.71 35.46
N ALA A 517 -56.15 28.94 36.05
CA ALA A 517 -56.33 28.35 37.38
C ALA A 517 -56.38 29.43 38.48
N ASP A 518 -55.50 30.43 38.44
CA ASP A 518 -55.52 31.57 39.36
C ASP A 518 -56.85 32.35 39.23
N PHE A 519 -57.33 32.54 38.00
CA PHE A 519 -58.61 33.20 37.74
C PHE A 519 -59.82 32.38 38.23
N LYS A 520 -59.83 31.07 38.01
CA LYS A 520 -60.86 30.16 38.56
C LYS A 520 -60.84 30.14 40.09
N GLN A 521 -59.67 30.26 40.71
CA GLN A 521 -59.56 30.38 42.16
C GLN A 521 -60.21 31.66 42.67
N LEU A 522 -60.02 32.80 41.99
CA LEU A 522 -60.73 34.04 42.28
C LEU A 522 -62.25 33.84 42.16
N GLN A 523 -62.75 33.23 41.07
CA GLN A 523 -64.17 32.96 40.90
C GLN A 523 -64.72 32.10 42.05
N SER A 524 -64.01 31.04 42.42
CA SER A 524 -64.39 30.17 43.54
C SER A 524 -64.43 30.92 44.87
N ARG A 525 -63.45 31.81 45.14
CA ARG A 525 -63.44 32.66 46.33
C ARG A 525 -64.61 33.64 46.36
N MET A 526 -64.93 34.26 45.22
CA MET A 526 -66.07 35.18 45.08
C MET A 526 -67.40 34.47 45.36
N ILE A 527 -67.62 33.29 44.77
CA ILE A 527 -68.84 32.49 44.98
C ILE A 527 -68.94 32.07 46.44
N ARG A 528 -67.86 31.50 47.01
CA ARG A 528 -67.85 31.10 48.41
C ARG A 528 -68.13 32.27 49.35
N ARG A 529 -67.56 33.45 49.07
CA ARG A 529 -67.81 34.63 49.90
C ARG A 529 -69.26 35.08 49.78
N LEU A 530 -69.83 35.07 48.58
CA LEU A 530 -71.24 35.40 48.38
C LEU A 530 -72.15 34.44 49.17
N ASP A 531 -71.90 33.14 49.11
CA ASP A 531 -72.66 32.13 49.86
C ASP A 531 -72.54 32.36 51.38
N GLU A 532 -71.31 32.57 51.90
CA GLU A 532 -71.08 32.90 53.31
C GLU A 532 -71.84 34.17 53.75
N LEU A 533 -71.86 35.20 52.90
CA LEU A 533 -72.56 36.45 53.17
C LEU A 533 -74.08 36.28 53.14
N LEU A 534 -74.61 35.43 52.25
CA LEU A 534 -76.04 35.13 52.18
C LEU A 534 -76.51 34.31 53.39
N ASP A 535 -75.74 33.31 53.82
CA ASP A 535 -76.06 32.48 54.98
C ASP A 535 -75.98 33.24 56.31
N THR A 536 -75.04 34.17 56.43
CA THR A 536 -74.87 35.01 57.62
C THR A 536 -75.74 36.29 57.58
N PHE A 537 -76.47 36.52 56.49
CA PHE A 537 -77.26 37.72 56.31
C PHE A 537 -78.41 37.81 57.33
N SER A 538 -78.52 38.95 58.00
CA SER A 538 -79.59 39.22 58.96
C SER A 538 -80.34 40.49 58.60
N VAL A 539 -81.63 40.34 58.30
CA VAL A 539 -82.56 41.46 58.08
C VAL A 539 -82.60 42.38 59.30
N ALA A 540 -82.50 41.82 60.51
CA ALA A 540 -82.44 42.59 61.74
C ALA A 540 -81.15 43.43 61.85
N TYR A 541 -80.02 42.90 61.39
CA TYR A 541 -78.76 43.65 61.35
C TYR A 541 -78.79 44.76 60.29
N ALA A 542 -79.29 44.47 59.08
CA ALA A 542 -79.47 45.47 58.03
C ALA A 542 -80.43 46.59 58.48
N TYR A 543 -81.51 46.25 59.18
CA TYR A 543 -82.43 47.23 59.79
C TYR A 543 -81.74 48.10 60.83
N ARG A 544 -80.95 47.51 61.75
CA ARG A 544 -80.18 48.29 62.73
C ARG A 544 -79.22 49.26 62.04
N ARG A 545 -78.49 48.81 61.03
CA ARG A 545 -77.58 49.66 60.25
C ARG A 545 -78.31 50.80 59.55
N ALA A 546 -79.42 50.51 58.87
CA ALA A 546 -80.23 51.51 58.18
C ALA A 546 -80.82 52.58 59.12
N THR A 547 -81.20 52.19 60.34
CA THR A 547 -81.66 53.13 61.37
C THR A 547 -80.51 53.98 61.93
N ILE A 548 -79.30 53.40 62.10
CA ILE A 548 -78.09 54.13 62.51
C ILE A 548 -77.68 55.17 61.47
N SER A 549 -77.75 54.84 60.17
CA SER A 549 -77.44 55.78 59.08
C SER A 549 -78.52 56.88 58.91
N HIS A 550 -79.69 56.76 59.56
CA HIS A 550 -80.79 57.74 59.53
C HIS A 550 -81.27 58.14 60.94
N PRO A 551 -80.44 58.82 61.74
CA PRO A 551 -80.64 58.96 63.20
C PRO A 551 -81.84 59.81 63.65
N ARG A 552 -82.50 60.55 62.75
CA ARG A 552 -83.66 61.41 63.07
C ARG A 552 -85.01 60.67 63.05
N ASN A 553 -85.06 59.45 62.53
CA ASN A 553 -86.30 58.68 62.37
C ASN A 553 -86.27 57.41 63.22
N ALA A 554 -87.36 57.12 63.95
CA ALA A 554 -87.42 55.97 64.86
C ALA A 554 -87.55 54.60 64.15
N THR A 555 -87.84 54.59 62.85
CA THR A 555 -87.96 53.38 62.01
C THR A 555 -87.33 53.62 60.63
N ALA A 556 -86.62 52.62 60.09
CA ALA A 556 -86.06 52.66 58.74
C ALA A 556 -87.08 52.17 57.68
N PRO A 557 -87.29 52.89 56.56
CA PRO A 557 -88.09 52.39 55.44
C PRO A 557 -87.49 51.11 54.84
N LEU A 558 -88.33 50.20 54.33
CA LEU A 558 -87.88 48.94 53.72
C LEU A 558 -86.81 49.14 52.65
N LEU A 559 -86.96 50.19 51.83
CA LEU A 559 -86.00 50.53 50.78
C LEU A 559 -84.60 50.85 51.35
N ALA A 560 -84.52 51.55 52.49
CA ALA A 560 -83.24 51.88 53.12
C ALA A 560 -82.55 50.63 53.71
N ILE A 561 -83.33 49.68 54.23
CA ILE A 561 -82.80 48.39 54.71
C ILE A 561 -82.21 47.59 53.55
N LEU A 562 -82.91 47.54 52.42
CA LEU A 562 -82.45 46.85 51.22
C LEU A 562 -81.18 47.49 50.66
N VAL A 563 -81.12 48.83 50.62
CA VAL A 563 -79.94 49.56 50.16
C VAL A 563 -78.71 49.28 51.04
N GLU A 564 -78.85 49.30 52.36
CA GLU A 564 -77.74 48.96 53.27
C GLU A 564 -77.31 47.48 53.16
N ALA A 565 -78.26 46.58 52.90
CA ALA A 565 -77.95 45.19 52.61
C ALA A 565 -77.12 45.04 51.33
N PHE A 566 -77.50 45.75 50.25
CA PHE A 566 -76.75 45.73 49.00
C PHE A 566 -75.36 46.34 49.14
N TYR A 567 -75.20 47.47 49.84
CA TYR A 567 -73.88 48.06 50.09
C TYR A 567 -72.99 47.15 50.93
N TYR A 568 -73.53 46.48 51.96
CA TYR A 568 -72.76 45.53 52.75
C TYR A 568 -72.25 44.36 51.91
N LEU A 569 -73.12 43.76 51.08
CA LEU A 569 -72.74 42.67 50.18
C LEU A 569 -71.71 43.13 49.14
N ALA A 570 -71.95 44.28 48.51
CA ALA A 570 -71.07 44.83 47.49
C ALA A 570 -69.66 45.10 48.03
N ASN A 571 -69.53 45.82 49.16
CA ASN A 571 -68.23 46.15 49.73
C ASN A 571 -67.47 44.90 50.18
N GLN A 572 -68.16 43.90 50.76
CA GLN A 572 -67.51 42.66 51.19
C GLN A 572 -67.04 41.77 50.02
N LEU A 573 -67.71 41.86 48.87
CA LEU A 573 -67.27 41.20 47.64
C LEU A 573 -66.16 41.99 46.94
N GLU A 574 -66.21 43.32 47.01
CA GLU A 574 -65.16 44.22 46.51
C GLU A 574 -63.83 43.96 47.22
N ASP A 575 -63.82 43.82 48.55
CA ASP A 575 -62.62 43.49 49.33
C ASP A 575 -61.93 42.21 48.81
N ILE A 576 -62.72 41.15 48.56
CA ILE A 576 -62.21 39.86 48.04
C ILE A 576 -61.76 39.98 46.58
N LEU A 577 -62.46 40.78 45.77
CA LEU A 577 -62.11 41.02 44.38
C LEU A 577 -60.77 41.76 44.27
N ILE A 578 -60.55 42.79 45.09
CA ILE A 578 -59.30 43.54 45.17
C ILE A 578 -58.15 42.62 45.57
N GLU A 579 -58.28 41.91 46.69
CA GLU A 579 -57.23 41.01 47.20
C GLU A 579 -56.88 39.92 46.16
N SER A 580 -57.89 39.30 45.58
CA SER A 580 -57.69 38.22 44.60
C SER A 580 -57.08 38.73 43.30
N SER A 581 -57.45 39.94 42.85
CA SER A 581 -56.89 40.54 41.64
C SER A 581 -55.42 40.93 41.81
N GLN A 582 -55.05 41.48 42.98
CA GLN A 582 -53.65 41.74 43.32
C GLN A 582 -52.82 40.45 43.32
N GLN A 583 -53.36 39.35 43.86
CA GLN A 583 -52.68 38.06 43.86
C GLN A 583 -52.47 37.49 42.45
N ILE A 584 -53.45 37.62 41.55
CA ILE A 584 -53.33 37.19 40.15
C ILE A 584 -52.19 37.97 39.45
N VAL A 585 -52.16 39.29 39.64
CA VAL A 585 -51.12 40.15 39.05
C VAL A 585 -49.73 39.74 39.56
N ALA A 586 -49.55 39.63 40.88
CA ALA A 586 -48.28 39.22 41.48
C ALA A 586 -47.81 37.85 40.99
N ASN A 587 -48.70 36.86 40.95
CA ASN A 587 -48.40 35.52 40.44
C ASN A 587 -47.96 35.55 38.97
N PHE A 588 -48.62 36.36 38.13
CA PHE A 588 -48.26 36.52 36.74
C PHE A 588 -46.85 37.11 36.57
N PHE A 589 -46.57 38.25 37.22
CA PHE A 589 -45.27 38.92 37.10
C PHE A 589 -44.12 38.08 37.64
N GLN A 590 -44.32 37.36 38.75
CA GLN A 590 -43.32 36.42 39.26
C GLN A 590 -42.95 35.35 38.23
N ARG A 591 -43.95 34.73 37.59
CA ARG A 591 -43.74 33.69 36.58
C ARG A 591 -43.08 34.25 35.31
N LEU A 592 -43.51 35.44 34.87
CA LEU A 592 -42.92 36.12 33.72
C LEU A 592 -41.41 36.36 33.95
N LEU A 593 -41.04 36.86 35.12
CA LEU A 593 -39.65 37.12 35.49
C LEU A 593 -38.80 35.84 35.53
N GLU A 594 -39.36 34.73 36.04
CA GLU A 594 -38.71 33.42 36.01
C GLU A 594 -38.48 32.88 34.60
N LYS A 595 -39.46 33.04 33.70
CA LYS A 595 -39.32 32.62 32.30
C LYS A 595 -38.27 33.45 31.57
N ILE A 596 -38.23 34.75 31.79
CA ILE A 596 -37.24 35.66 31.22
C ILE A 596 -35.83 35.28 31.68
N ARG A 597 -35.61 35.05 32.98
CA ARG A 597 -34.31 34.61 33.52
C ARG A 597 -33.80 33.30 32.91
N LYS A 598 -34.72 32.42 32.48
CA LYS A 598 -34.39 31.12 31.87
C LYS A 598 -34.13 31.20 30.37
N SER A 599 -34.45 32.32 29.71
CA SER A 599 -34.33 32.47 28.26
C SER A 599 -32.87 32.53 27.78
N GLU A 600 -32.65 32.17 26.52
CA GLU A 600 -31.31 32.25 25.91
C GLU A 600 -30.85 33.71 25.72
N TYR A 601 -31.74 34.60 25.27
CA TYR A 601 -31.41 36.01 25.07
C TYR A 601 -30.96 36.69 26.37
N TYR A 602 -31.53 36.31 27.52
CA TYR A 602 -31.17 36.89 28.81
C TYR A 602 -29.76 36.45 29.23
N ARG A 603 -29.39 35.19 28.99
CA ARG A 603 -28.01 34.70 29.20
C ARG A 603 -27.01 35.35 28.25
N GLN A 604 -27.40 35.57 26.99
CA GLN A 604 -26.57 36.26 26.01
C GLN A 604 -26.34 37.72 26.41
N LEU A 605 -27.38 38.41 26.89
CA LEU A 605 -27.29 39.78 27.40
C LEU A 605 -26.30 39.88 28.56
N TYR A 606 -26.40 38.99 29.55
CA TYR A 606 -25.45 38.92 30.66
C TYR A 606 -24.02 38.67 30.20
N ARG A 607 -23.79 37.82 29.19
CA ARG A 607 -22.44 37.59 28.65
C ARG A 607 -21.87 38.84 27.94
N LEU A 608 -22.72 39.68 27.37
CA LEU A 608 -22.31 40.87 26.63
C LEU A 608 -22.10 42.09 27.53
N LEU A 609 -22.99 42.32 28.50
CA LEU A 609 -23.01 43.53 29.32
C LEU A 609 -22.61 43.29 30.78
N ASP A 610 -22.43 42.03 31.20
CA ASP A 610 -22.23 41.62 32.59
C ASP A 610 -23.39 41.99 33.53
N ASN A 611 -24.57 42.31 32.96
CA ASN A 611 -25.82 42.63 33.66
C ASN A 611 -27.06 42.36 32.78
N ASP A 612 -28.25 42.59 33.33
CA ASP A 612 -29.55 42.33 32.68
C ASP A 612 -30.08 43.52 31.83
N GLY A 613 -29.31 44.58 31.66
CA GLY A 613 -29.75 45.79 30.96
C GLY A 613 -30.93 46.52 31.62
N GLY A 614 -31.25 46.22 32.88
CA GLY A 614 -32.37 46.81 33.62
C GLY A 614 -33.74 46.13 33.37
N ILE A 615 -33.78 45.01 32.65
CA ILE A 615 -35.04 44.30 32.32
C ILE A 615 -35.83 43.94 33.58
N GLU A 616 -35.19 43.42 34.62
CA GLU A 616 -35.89 43.02 35.84
C GLU A 616 -36.47 44.21 36.59
N GLN A 617 -35.74 45.33 36.61
CA GLN A 617 -36.19 46.53 37.28
C GLN A 617 -37.41 47.13 36.58
N GLU A 618 -37.41 47.16 35.25
CA GLU A 618 -38.56 47.61 34.46
C GLU A 618 -39.79 46.72 34.65
N ILE A 619 -39.62 45.40 34.69
CA ILE A 619 -40.74 44.47 34.93
C ILE A 619 -41.36 44.68 36.32
N ARG A 620 -40.53 44.90 37.35
CA ARG A 620 -41.01 45.21 38.70
C ARG A 620 -41.72 46.57 38.78
N ASN A 621 -41.28 47.54 38.01
CA ASN A 621 -41.97 48.83 37.91
C ASN A 621 -43.34 48.65 37.23
N LEU A 622 -43.39 47.84 36.17
CA LEU A 622 -44.61 47.55 35.43
C LEU A 622 -45.62 46.74 36.27
N GLU A 623 -45.16 45.79 37.07
CA GLU A 623 -46.00 45.06 38.05
C GLU A 623 -46.74 46.02 38.99
N LYS A 624 -46.03 47.03 39.53
CA LYS A 624 -46.64 48.04 40.42
C LYS A 624 -47.69 48.87 39.71
N LEU A 625 -47.41 49.30 38.47
CA LEU A 625 -48.34 50.08 37.66
C LEU A 625 -49.61 49.29 37.33
N VAL A 626 -49.47 48.02 36.91
CA VAL A 626 -50.61 47.15 36.61
C VAL A 626 -51.42 46.87 37.88
N THR A 627 -50.76 46.60 39.00
CA THR A 627 -51.44 46.36 40.28
C THR A 627 -52.26 47.59 40.71
N GLN A 628 -51.72 48.80 40.56
CA GLN A 628 -52.45 50.03 40.87
C GLN A 628 -53.66 50.21 39.96
N ALA A 629 -53.50 49.99 38.65
CA ALA A 629 -54.58 50.17 37.67
C ALA A 629 -55.73 49.17 37.81
N VAL A 630 -55.48 47.98 38.36
CA VAL A 630 -56.50 46.94 38.57
C VAL A 630 -57.30 47.18 39.87
N VAL A 631 -56.71 47.88 40.84
CA VAL A 631 -57.29 48.09 42.19
C VAL A 631 -57.97 49.45 42.32
N SER A 632 -57.57 50.44 41.51
CA SER A 632 -58.20 51.75 41.39
C SER A 632 -59.50 51.68 40.60
#